data_AF-A0A2V9ZWI4-F1
#
_entry.id   AF-A0A2V9ZWI4-F1
#
_cell.length_a   1.000
_cell.length_b   1.000
_cell.length_c   1.000
_cell.angle_alpha   90.00
_cell.angle_beta   90.00
_cell.angle_gamma   90.00
#
_symmetry.space_group_name_H-M   'P 1'
#
loop_
_entity.id
_entity.type
_entity.pdbx_description
1 polymer ?
#
loop_
_entity_poly.entity_id
_entity_poly.type
_entity_poly.pdbx_seq_one_letter_code
_entity_poly.pdbx_strand_id
1 'polypeptide(L)'
;MENSNAMKKSLRVLVVVAIAAAMLSAAGCNKLRARDQLNKGVQSYKNSKYEEAIDHFQQAVSLDPGLLNARLYLATAFAQQYIPGADTPDNNKMAEQAIDQYKEVLKRDPKNINSVKGIAYLYLQMKRFDDAKAYYRKATELDPNDPEPYYSVAVIDWTQSYQPRMEERAKLGLKPEEPLKDKKVCTALSAKNSTYIQDGITALNKA
;
A
#
# COMPACT_ATOMS: atom_id res chain seq x y z
N MET A 1 -43.37 30.99 -39.50
CA MET A 1 -43.11 30.04 -38.38
C MET A 1 -41.68 29.45 -38.40
N GLU A 2 -41.08 29.27 -39.58
CA GLU A 2 -39.76 28.63 -39.75
C GLU A 2 -38.58 29.35 -39.04
N ASN A 3 -38.49 30.67 -39.13
CA ASN A 3 -37.42 31.47 -38.49
C ASN A 3 -37.40 31.39 -36.96
N SER A 4 -38.55 31.23 -36.32
CA SER A 4 -38.63 31.10 -34.85
C SER A 4 -38.01 29.78 -34.37
N ASN A 5 -38.16 28.73 -35.17
CA ASN A 5 -37.65 27.39 -34.83
C ASN A 5 -36.13 27.29 -35.04
N ALA A 6 -35.61 27.91 -36.10
CA ALA A 6 -34.17 28.02 -36.34
C ALA A 6 -33.46 28.83 -35.24
N MET A 7 -34.01 29.99 -34.86
CA MET A 7 -33.46 30.83 -33.79
C MET A 7 -33.44 30.12 -32.43
N LYS A 8 -34.50 29.38 -32.09
CA LYS A 8 -34.54 28.56 -30.86
C LYS A 8 -33.50 27.43 -30.87
N LYS A 9 -33.25 26.80 -32.02
CA LYS A 9 -32.18 25.78 -32.16
C LYS A 9 -30.79 26.41 -31.98
N SER A 10 -30.50 27.53 -32.63
CA SER A 10 -29.21 28.23 -32.49
C SER A 10 -28.95 28.70 -31.06
N LEU A 11 -29.98 29.23 -30.38
CA LEU A 11 -29.87 29.61 -28.97
C LEU A 11 -29.58 28.42 -28.06
N ARG A 12 -30.23 27.27 -28.28
CA ARG A 12 -29.94 26.03 -27.53
C ARG A 12 -28.51 25.55 -27.74
N VAL A 13 -28.00 25.57 -28.96
CA VAL A 13 -26.61 25.19 -29.26
C VAL A 13 -25.63 26.12 -28.55
N LEU A 14 -25.84 27.45 -28.59
CA LEU A 14 -24.98 28.42 -27.91
C LEU A 14 -24.99 28.23 -26.38
N VAL A 15 -26.15 27.98 -25.79
CA VAL A 15 -26.27 27.68 -24.35
C VAL A 15 -25.51 26.40 -23.99
N VAL A 16 -25.66 25.33 -24.77
CA VAL A 16 -24.92 24.07 -24.56
C VAL A 16 -23.41 24.29 -24.67
N VAL A 17 -22.95 25.05 -25.67
CA VAL A 17 -21.52 25.37 -25.85
C VAL A 17 -21.00 26.21 -24.69
N ALA A 18 -21.74 27.22 -24.24
CA ALA A 18 -21.34 28.07 -23.11
C ALA A 18 -21.27 27.26 -21.79
N ILE A 19 -22.25 26.37 -21.55
CA ILE A 19 -22.25 25.46 -20.41
C ILE A 19 -21.06 24.49 -20.48
N ALA A 20 -20.78 23.91 -21.65
CA ALA A 20 -19.61 23.04 -21.85
C ALA A 20 -18.29 23.77 -21.61
N ALA A 21 -18.15 25.01 -22.11
CA ALA A 21 -16.97 25.84 -21.89
C ALA A 21 -16.76 26.20 -20.40
N ALA A 22 -17.84 26.52 -19.68
CA ALA A 22 -17.79 26.79 -18.24
C ALA A 22 -17.42 25.53 -17.42
N MET A 23 -17.90 24.35 -17.80
CA MET A 23 -17.51 23.09 -17.15
C MET A 23 -16.04 22.74 -17.39
N LEU A 24 -15.54 22.95 -18.61
CA LEU A 24 -14.13 22.71 -18.96
C LEU A 24 -13.18 23.64 -18.20
N SER A 25 -13.52 24.93 -18.08
CA SER A 25 -12.71 25.90 -17.33
C SER A 25 -12.70 25.60 -15.83
N ALA A 26 -13.86 25.25 -15.25
CA ALA A 26 -13.96 24.86 -13.84
C ALA A 26 -13.14 23.58 -13.53
N ALA A 27 -13.21 22.57 -14.40
CA ALA A 27 -12.40 21.35 -14.28
C ALA A 27 -10.89 21.65 -14.38
N GLY A 28 -10.49 22.56 -15.27
CA GLY A 28 -9.11 23.04 -15.38
C GLY A 28 -8.60 23.72 -14.09
N CYS A 29 -9.42 24.59 -13.50
CA CYS A 29 -9.11 25.23 -12.21
C CYS A 29 -8.96 24.21 -11.07
N ASN A 30 -9.81 23.18 -11.02
CA ASN A 30 -9.71 22.15 -9.98
C ASN A 30 -8.42 21.33 -10.10
N LYS A 31 -8.00 20.97 -11.32
CA LYS A 31 -6.72 20.28 -11.55
C LYS A 31 -5.50 21.10 -11.12
N LEU A 32 -5.53 22.42 -11.35
CA LEU A 32 -4.46 23.31 -10.90
C LEU A 32 -4.42 23.40 -9.37
N ARG A 33 -5.58 23.58 -8.72
CA ARG A 33 -5.68 23.58 -7.26
C ARG A 33 -5.25 22.25 -6.64
N ALA A 34 -5.58 21.13 -7.28
CA ALA A 34 -5.16 19.80 -6.82
C ALA A 34 -3.63 19.66 -6.80
N ARG A 35 -2.94 20.17 -7.83
CA ARG A 35 -1.47 20.17 -7.89
C ARG A 35 -0.85 21.12 -6.87
N ASP A 36 -1.46 22.27 -6.62
CA ASP A 36 -1.03 23.18 -5.56
C ASP A 36 -1.13 22.52 -4.17
N GLN A 37 -2.27 21.88 -3.87
CA GLN A 37 -2.46 21.11 -2.65
C GLN A 37 -1.46 19.96 -2.53
N LEU A 38 -1.20 19.23 -3.62
CA LEU A 38 -0.16 18.21 -3.66
C LEU A 38 1.22 18.79 -3.29
N ASN A 39 1.62 19.92 -3.87
CA ASN A 39 2.92 20.53 -3.59
C ASN A 39 3.05 20.96 -2.13
N LYS A 40 2.00 21.55 -1.55
CA LYS A 40 1.94 21.89 -0.11
C LYS A 40 2.07 20.65 0.76
N GLY A 41 1.32 19.59 0.43
CA GLY A 41 1.41 18.32 1.14
C GLY A 41 2.82 17.71 1.07
N VAL A 42 3.49 17.74 -0.09
CA VAL A 42 4.87 17.27 -0.24
C VAL A 42 5.83 18.10 0.62
N GLN A 43 5.63 19.41 0.71
CA GLN A 43 6.44 20.28 1.57
C GLN A 43 6.24 19.94 3.05
N SER A 44 5.00 19.80 3.52
CA SER A 44 4.69 19.40 4.90
C SER A 44 5.26 18.02 5.23
N TYR A 45 5.15 17.05 4.30
CA TYR A 45 5.72 15.71 4.45
C TYR A 45 7.23 15.76 4.63
N LYS A 46 7.95 16.52 3.78
CA LYS A 46 9.41 16.69 3.89
C LYS A 46 9.83 17.32 5.21
N ASN A 47 8.96 18.16 5.79
CA ASN A 47 9.15 18.77 7.10
C ASN A 47 8.67 17.87 8.26
N SER A 48 8.37 16.60 8.00
CA SER A 48 7.83 15.63 8.98
C SER A 48 6.49 16.04 9.63
N LYS A 49 5.77 16.99 9.02
CA LYS A 49 4.43 17.42 9.45
C LYS A 49 3.38 16.55 8.77
N TYR A 50 3.29 15.29 9.19
CA TYR A 50 2.51 14.29 8.47
C TYR A 50 1.00 14.52 8.51
N GLU A 51 0.45 15.03 9.62
CA GLU A 51 -0.98 15.37 9.71
C GLU A 51 -1.36 16.49 8.72
N GLU A 52 -0.58 17.57 8.68
CA GLU A 52 -0.77 18.66 7.71
C GLU A 52 -0.59 18.16 6.26
N ALA A 53 0.37 17.26 6.04
CA ALA A 53 0.56 16.63 4.74
C ALA A 53 -0.67 15.80 4.31
N ILE A 54 -1.23 15.01 5.22
CA ILE A 54 -2.44 14.22 4.99
C ILE A 54 -3.60 15.14 4.58
N ASP A 55 -3.82 16.24 5.29
CA ASP A 55 -4.89 17.21 4.96
C ASP A 55 -4.74 17.78 3.55
N HIS A 56 -3.53 18.20 3.18
CA HIS A 56 -3.23 18.69 1.84
C HIS A 56 -3.41 17.63 0.76
N PHE A 57 -2.95 16.39 1.00
CA PHE A 57 -3.13 15.31 0.03
C PHE A 57 -4.60 14.90 -0.11
N GLN A 58 -5.39 14.90 0.97
CA GLN A 58 -6.84 14.65 0.90
C GLN A 58 -7.55 15.72 0.07
N GLN A 59 -7.20 16.99 0.25
CA GLN A 59 -7.72 18.09 -0.58
C GLN A 59 -7.33 17.91 -2.05
N ALA A 60 -6.09 17.52 -2.35
CA ALA A 60 -5.64 17.25 -3.70
C ALA A 60 -6.44 16.10 -4.36
N VAL A 61 -6.66 15.01 -3.62
CA VAL A 61 -7.45 13.85 -4.08
C VAL A 61 -8.92 14.21 -4.27
N SER A 62 -9.49 15.07 -3.43
CA SER A 62 -10.88 15.55 -3.56
C SER A 62 -11.06 16.42 -4.81
N LEU A 63 -10.09 17.30 -5.09
CA LEU A 63 -10.10 18.21 -6.24
C LEU A 63 -9.86 17.48 -7.58
N ASP A 64 -8.97 16.50 -7.58
CA ASP A 64 -8.69 15.64 -8.74
C ASP A 64 -8.50 14.18 -8.31
N PRO A 65 -9.58 13.37 -8.27
CA PRO A 65 -9.51 11.96 -7.90
C PRO A 65 -8.63 11.09 -8.82
N GLY A 66 -8.33 11.59 -10.04
CA GLY A 66 -7.47 10.96 -11.03
C GLY A 66 -5.99 11.30 -10.87
N LEU A 67 -5.62 12.22 -9.97
CA LEU A 67 -4.23 12.56 -9.67
C LEU A 67 -3.59 11.46 -8.80
N LEU A 68 -3.22 10.35 -9.43
CA LEU A 68 -2.71 9.15 -8.73
C LEU A 68 -1.53 9.44 -7.80
N ASN A 69 -0.63 10.36 -8.18
CA ASN A 69 0.49 10.76 -7.34
C ASN A 69 0.03 11.34 -5.98
N ALA A 70 -1.04 12.15 -5.96
CA ALA A 70 -1.56 12.69 -4.70
C ALA A 70 -2.13 11.58 -3.80
N ARG A 71 -2.76 10.57 -4.40
CA ARG A 71 -3.23 9.41 -3.65
C ARG A 71 -2.10 8.54 -3.13
N LEU A 72 -1.04 8.35 -3.92
CA LEU A 72 0.16 7.63 -3.51
C LEU A 72 0.85 8.33 -2.32
N TYR A 73 0.99 9.66 -2.38
CA TYR A 73 1.53 10.44 -1.26
C TYR A 73 0.63 10.39 -0.03
N LEU A 74 -0.70 10.44 -0.20
CA LEU A 74 -1.64 10.26 0.90
C LEU A 74 -1.46 8.90 1.59
N ALA A 75 -1.36 7.82 0.80
CA ALA A 75 -1.12 6.48 1.31
C ALA A 75 0.20 6.39 2.09
N THR A 76 1.26 7.01 1.56
CA THR A 76 2.58 7.05 2.20
C THR A 76 2.55 7.85 3.51
N ALA A 77 1.82 8.97 3.55
CA ALA A 77 1.68 9.78 4.76
C ALA A 77 0.91 9.05 5.87
N PHE A 78 -0.16 8.33 5.54
CA PHE A 78 -0.83 7.44 6.49
C PHE A 78 0.09 6.30 6.96
N ALA A 79 0.84 5.67 6.05
CA ALA A 79 1.77 4.60 6.41
C ALA A 79 2.88 5.08 7.36
N GLN A 80 3.32 6.33 7.23
CA GLN A 80 4.34 6.94 8.07
C GLN A 80 3.84 7.26 9.49
N GLN A 81 2.52 7.41 9.68
CA GLN A 81 1.89 7.59 10.98
C GLN A 81 1.61 6.27 11.71
N TYR A 82 1.69 5.14 11.00
CA TYR A 82 1.55 3.83 11.61
C TYR A 82 2.79 3.45 12.43
N ILE A 83 2.56 3.01 13.66
CA ILE A 83 3.58 2.57 14.63
C ILE A 83 3.50 1.04 14.77
N PRO A 84 4.49 0.29 14.27
CA PRO A 84 4.50 -1.17 14.41
C PRO A 84 4.46 -1.61 15.87
N GLY A 85 3.60 -2.61 16.17
CA GLY A 85 3.47 -3.20 17.51
C GLY A 85 2.56 -2.43 18.48
N ALA A 86 2.09 -1.22 18.15
CA ALA A 86 1.09 -0.52 18.92
C ALA A 86 -0.33 -0.99 18.52
N ASP A 87 -1.04 -1.69 19.40
CA ASP A 87 -2.41 -2.15 19.13
C ASP A 87 -3.44 -1.16 19.69
N THR A 88 -3.57 -0.01 19.02
CA THR A 88 -4.61 0.99 19.34
C THR A 88 -5.54 1.18 18.14
N PRO A 89 -6.82 1.53 18.36
CA PRO A 89 -7.76 1.77 17.26
C PRO A 89 -7.26 2.81 16.25
N ASP A 90 -6.68 3.92 16.74
CA ASP A 90 -6.17 4.99 15.86
C ASP A 90 -4.95 4.53 15.06
N ASN A 91 -4.03 3.78 15.67
CA ASN A 91 -2.86 3.26 14.97
C ASN A 91 -3.28 2.27 13.86
N ASN A 92 -4.16 1.32 14.19
CA ASN A 92 -4.66 0.34 13.21
C ASN A 92 -5.42 1.03 12.07
N LYS A 93 -6.17 2.10 12.38
CA LYS A 93 -6.85 2.92 11.37
C LYS A 93 -5.87 3.57 10.40
N MET A 94 -4.72 4.06 10.85
CA MET A 94 -3.71 4.64 9.95
C MET A 94 -3.17 3.62 8.95
N ALA A 95 -2.87 2.40 9.38
CA ALA A 95 -2.45 1.33 8.48
C ALA A 95 -3.53 0.96 7.45
N GLU A 96 -4.78 0.78 7.89
CA GLU A 96 -5.87 0.44 6.97
C GLU A 96 -6.17 1.59 6.00
N GLN A 97 -6.14 2.85 6.43
CA GLN A 97 -6.28 4.00 5.54
C GLN A 97 -5.17 4.05 4.49
N ALA A 98 -3.92 3.75 4.86
CA ALA A 98 -2.82 3.67 3.90
C ALA A 98 -3.05 2.55 2.88
N ILE A 99 -3.41 1.34 3.34
CA ILE A 99 -3.70 0.19 2.48
C ILE A 99 -4.83 0.51 1.49
N ASP A 100 -5.91 1.14 1.95
CA ASP A 100 -7.04 1.52 1.10
C ASP A 100 -6.63 2.50 0.01
N GLN A 101 -5.83 3.52 0.34
CA GLN A 101 -5.35 4.47 -0.66
C GLN A 101 -4.40 3.82 -1.67
N TYR A 102 -3.51 2.92 -1.24
CA TYR A 102 -2.69 2.14 -2.18
C TYR A 102 -3.54 1.24 -3.07
N LYS A 103 -4.58 0.59 -2.54
CA LYS A 103 -5.50 -0.24 -3.34
C LYS A 103 -6.24 0.59 -4.39
N GLU A 104 -6.66 1.81 -4.06
CA GLU A 104 -7.26 2.73 -5.03
C GLU A 104 -6.28 3.15 -6.13
N VAL A 105 -4.98 3.32 -5.83
CA VAL A 105 -3.95 3.50 -6.86
C VAL A 105 -3.89 2.26 -7.76
N LEU A 106 -3.84 1.06 -7.17
CA LEU A 106 -3.77 -0.20 -7.91
C LEU A 106 -5.00 -0.49 -8.78
N LYS A 107 -6.18 0.05 -8.46
CA LYS A 107 -7.36 -0.04 -9.34
C LYS A 107 -7.15 0.69 -10.68
N ARG A 108 -6.29 1.71 -10.72
CA ARG A 108 -6.02 2.55 -11.90
C ARG A 108 -4.68 2.23 -12.56
N ASP A 109 -3.69 1.92 -11.74
CA ASP A 109 -2.36 1.47 -12.15
C ASP A 109 -2.03 0.13 -11.45
N PRO A 110 -2.48 -1.01 -12.00
CA PRO A 110 -2.30 -2.32 -11.36
C PRO A 110 -0.84 -2.76 -11.19
N LYS A 111 0.08 -2.11 -11.90
CA LYS A 111 1.52 -2.38 -11.91
C LYS A 111 2.32 -1.37 -11.07
N ASN A 112 1.65 -0.52 -10.29
CA ASN A 112 2.33 0.44 -9.42
C ASN A 112 3.12 -0.27 -8.32
N ILE A 113 4.43 -0.47 -8.55
CA ILE A 113 5.29 -1.25 -7.65
C ILE A 113 5.36 -0.66 -6.23
N ASN A 114 5.37 0.67 -6.11
CA ASN A 114 5.40 1.36 -4.81
C ASN A 114 4.15 1.05 -3.99
N SER A 115 2.97 0.99 -4.63
CA SER A 115 1.72 0.64 -3.94
C SER A 115 1.69 -0.83 -3.54
N VAL A 116 2.19 -1.73 -4.40
CA VAL A 116 2.30 -3.16 -4.07
C VAL A 116 3.22 -3.38 -2.87
N LYS A 117 4.42 -2.78 -2.87
CA LYS A 117 5.39 -2.88 -1.77
C LYS A 117 4.89 -2.20 -0.50
N GLY A 118 4.23 -1.04 -0.61
CA GLY A 118 3.64 -0.33 0.52
C GLY A 118 2.57 -1.15 1.26
N ILE A 119 1.68 -1.83 0.53
CA ILE A 119 0.69 -2.74 1.12
C ILE A 119 1.38 -3.96 1.75
N ALA A 120 2.34 -4.56 1.05
CA ALA A 120 3.08 -5.73 1.56
C ALA A 120 3.77 -5.41 2.89
N TYR A 121 4.43 -4.25 2.96
CA TYR A 121 5.11 -3.76 4.15
C TYR A 121 4.13 -3.55 5.31
N LEU A 122 3.00 -2.89 5.09
CA LEU A 122 2.01 -2.67 6.16
C LEU A 122 1.44 -4.00 6.68
N TYR A 123 1.11 -4.95 5.80
CA TYR A 123 0.69 -6.29 6.22
C TYR A 123 1.78 -7.02 7.01
N LEU A 124 3.05 -6.88 6.61
CA LEU A 124 4.17 -7.43 7.37
C LEU A 124 4.23 -6.86 8.79
N GLN A 125 4.14 -5.53 8.94
CA GLN A 125 4.18 -4.89 10.25
C GLN A 125 2.97 -5.24 11.13
N MET A 126 1.80 -5.44 10.51
CA MET A 126 0.59 -5.94 11.17
C MET A 126 0.61 -7.45 11.46
N LYS A 127 1.73 -8.14 11.16
CA LYS A 127 1.89 -9.60 11.28
C LYS A 127 0.86 -10.42 10.48
N ARG A 128 0.26 -9.81 9.45
CA ARG A 128 -0.62 -10.46 8.47
C ARG A 128 0.24 -11.10 7.38
N PHE A 129 0.96 -12.14 7.78
CA PHE A 129 2.06 -12.72 6.99
C PHE A 129 1.62 -13.27 5.63
N ASP A 130 0.46 -13.94 5.55
CA ASP A 130 -0.03 -14.49 4.28
C ASP A 130 -0.39 -13.38 3.28
N ASP A 131 -1.06 -12.33 3.76
CA ASP A 131 -1.38 -11.14 2.95
C ASP A 131 -0.10 -10.43 2.48
N ALA A 132 0.87 -10.26 3.38
CA ALA A 132 2.16 -9.66 3.07
C ALA A 132 2.90 -10.44 1.98
N LYS A 133 3.00 -11.77 2.11
CA LYS A 133 3.62 -12.64 1.10
C LYS A 133 2.91 -12.57 -0.24
N ALA A 134 1.58 -12.49 -0.27
CA ALA A 134 0.83 -12.37 -1.51
C ALA A 134 1.23 -11.10 -2.28
N TYR A 135 1.32 -9.96 -1.59
CA TYR A 135 1.74 -8.70 -2.22
C TYR A 135 3.25 -8.66 -2.54
N TYR A 136 4.13 -9.22 -1.71
CA TYR A 136 5.55 -9.32 -2.06
C TYR A 136 5.78 -10.22 -3.28
N ARG A 137 5.06 -11.34 -3.42
CA ARG A 137 5.12 -12.16 -4.64
C ARG A 137 4.62 -11.40 -5.86
N LYS A 138 3.54 -10.62 -5.74
CA LYS A 138 3.13 -9.71 -6.81
C LYS A 138 4.24 -8.71 -7.16
N ALA A 139 4.99 -8.19 -6.19
CA ALA A 139 6.13 -7.31 -6.46
C ALA A 139 7.24 -8.05 -7.22
N THR A 140 7.55 -9.31 -6.88
CA THR A 140 8.54 -10.13 -7.62
C THR A 140 8.13 -10.43 -9.06
N GLU A 141 6.84 -10.46 -9.37
CA GLU A 141 6.33 -10.61 -10.74
C GLU A 141 6.47 -9.31 -11.55
N LEU A 142 6.35 -8.16 -10.89
CA LEU A 142 6.46 -6.85 -11.51
C LEU A 142 7.91 -6.42 -11.75
N ASP A 143 8.80 -6.72 -10.79
CA ASP A 143 10.24 -6.50 -10.91
C ASP A 143 11.02 -7.72 -10.36
N PRO A 144 11.36 -8.68 -11.24
CA PRO A 144 12.10 -9.88 -10.83
C PRO A 144 13.56 -9.62 -10.42
N ASN A 145 14.09 -8.42 -10.64
CA ASN A 145 15.46 -8.07 -10.28
C ASN A 145 15.55 -7.27 -8.98
N ASP A 146 14.41 -6.87 -8.39
CA ASP A 146 14.38 -6.23 -7.08
C ASP A 146 14.55 -7.30 -5.99
N PRO A 147 15.65 -7.28 -5.21
CA PRO A 147 15.88 -8.28 -4.17
C PRO A 147 15.01 -8.08 -2.93
N GLU A 148 14.46 -6.87 -2.71
CA GLU A 148 13.74 -6.53 -1.49
C GLU A 148 12.50 -7.41 -1.25
N PRO A 149 11.60 -7.66 -2.23
CA PRO A 149 10.45 -8.52 -2.03
C PRO A 149 10.82 -9.99 -1.73
N TYR A 150 11.88 -10.51 -2.36
CA TYR A 150 12.38 -11.86 -2.10
C TYR A 150 12.92 -11.97 -0.68
N TYR A 151 13.76 -11.02 -0.26
CA TYR A 151 14.26 -10.94 1.11
C TYR A 151 13.11 -10.84 2.12
N SER A 152 12.08 -10.05 1.83
CA SER A 152 10.90 -9.89 2.69
C SER A 152 10.11 -11.19 2.86
N VAL A 153 9.91 -11.96 1.78
CA VAL A 153 9.29 -13.30 1.87
C VAL A 153 10.11 -14.22 2.77
N ALA A 154 11.43 -14.23 2.60
CA ALA A 154 12.31 -15.04 3.43
C ALA A 154 12.28 -14.67 4.91
N VAL A 155 12.21 -13.37 5.24
CA VAL A 155 12.06 -12.89 6.61
C VAL A 155 10.73 -13.34 7.21
N ILE A 156 9.65 -13.32 6.43
CA ILE A 156 8.34 -13.83 6.88
C ILE A 156 8.42 -15.33 7.20
N ASP A 157 8.98 -16.11 6.28
CA ASP A 157 9.09 -17.56 6.43
C ASP A 157 10.03 -17.96 7.57
N TRP A 158 11.12 -17.22 7.75
CA TRP A 158 11.98 -17.34 8.91
C TRP A 158 11.21 -17.06 10.19
N THR A 159 10.41 -15.99 10.23
CA THR A 159 9.61 -15.63 11.42
C THR A 159 8.60 -16.73 11.76
N GLN A 160 7.86 -17.23 10.76
CA GLN A 160 6.85 -18.27 10.93
C GLN A 160 7.44 -19.64 11.32
N SER A 161 8.69 -19.92 10.94
CA SER A 161 9.38 -21.16 11.31
C SER A 161 10.16 -21.05 12.63
N TYR A 162 10.74 -19.88 12.91
CA TYR A 162 11.59 -19.63 14.07
C TYR A 162 10.78 -19.64 15.37
N GLN A 163 9.64 -18.94 15.41
CA GLN A 163 8.87 -18.81 16.65
C GLN A 163 8.36 -20.17 17.17
N PRO A 164 7.70 -21.04 16.36
CA PRO A 164 7.30 -22.37 16.83
C PRO A 164 8.48 -23.22 17.31
N ARG A 165 9.62 -23.13 16.62
CA ARG A 165 10.85 -23.83 17.05
C ARG A 165 11.29 -23.36 18.42
N MET A 166 11.28 -22.05 18.68
CA MET A 166 11.71 -21.48 19.96
C MET A 166 10.72 -21.82 21.09
N GLU A 167 9.43 -21.84 20.81
CA GLU A 167 8.40 -22.28 21.77
C GLU A 167 8.61 -23.72 22.22
N GLU A 168 8.85 -24.65 21.29
CA GLU A 168 9.12 -26.06 21.63
C GLU A 168 10.42 -26.24 22.42
N ARG A 169 11.46 -25.46 22.09
CA ARG A 169 12.73 -25.49 22.83
C ARG A 169 12.56 -24.98 24.25
N ALA A 170 11.78 -23.91 24.45
CA ALA A 170 11.48 -23.37 25.76
C ALA A 170 10.72 -24.38 26.64
N LYS A 171 9.76 -25.13 26.07
CA LYS A 171 9.05 -26.21 26.80
C LYS A 171 9.99 -27.31 27.30
N LEU A 172 11.11 -27.52 26.62
CA LEU A 172 12.15 -28.49 27.00
C LEU A 172 13.25 -27.88 27.88
N GLY A 173 13.14 -26.60 28.27
CA GLY A 173 14.16 -25.90 29.07
C GLY A 173 15.47 -25.65 28.31
N LEU A 174 15.46 -25.71 26.98
CA LEU A 174 16.65 -25.55 26.14
C LEU A 174 16.92 -24.07 25.82
N LYS A 175 18.17 -23.65 25.97
CA LYS A 175 18.69 -22.39 25.42
C LYS A 175 18.76 -22.43 23.89
N PRO A 176 18.80 -21.30 23.17
CA PRO A 176 18.76 -21.26 21.70
C PRO A 176 19.86 -22.06 20.98
N GLU A 177 21.01 -22.27 21.61
CA GLU A 177 22.19 -22.91 21.02
C GLU A 177 22.23 -24.43 21.26
N GLU A 178 21.46 -24.92 22.23
CA GLU A 178 21.51 -26.33 22.63
C GLU A 178 20.93 -27.26 21.55
N PRO A 179 21.54 -28.42 21.27
CA PRO A 179 20.99 -29.33 20.27
C PRO A 179 19.60 -29.86 20.70
N LEU A 180 18.60 -29.72 19.82
CA LEU A 180 17.29 -30.35 20.02
C LEU A 180 17.41 -31.84 19.68
N LYS A 181 17.42 -32.70 20.71
CA LYS A 181 17.61 -34.15 20.55
C LYS A 181 16.31 -34.96 20.57
N ASP A 182 15.20 -34.37 21.00
CA ASP A 182 13.90 -35.05 21.03
C ASP A 182 13.41 -35.31 19.60
N LYS A 183 13.44 -36.58 19.19
CA LYS A 183 13.07 -37.00 17.83
C LYS A 183 11.61 -36.70 17.48
N LYS A 184 10.69 -36.78 18.45
CA LYS A 184 9.26 -36.52 18.21
C LYS A 184 9.05 -35.03 17.94
N VAL A 185 9.66 -34.17 18.75
CA VAL A 185 9.62 -32.71 18.57
C VAL A 185 10.29 -32.32 17.26
N CYS A 186 11.46 -32.88 16.93
CA CYS A 186 12.13 -32.65 15.65
C CYS A 186 11.24 -33.01 14.44
N THR A 187 10.56 -34.16 14.50
CA THR A 187 9.69 -34.63 13.41
C THR A 187 8.49 -33.68 13.24
N ALA A 188 7.86 -33.28 14.35
CA ALA A 188 6.71 -32.37 14.32
C ALA A 188 7.10 -30.97 13.78
N LEU A 189 8.22 -30.42 14.24
CA LEU A 189 8.74 -29.14 13.75
C LEU A 189 9.12 -29.21 12.26
N SER A 190 9.76 -30.30 11.82
CA SER A 190 10.09 -30.50 10.41
C SER A 190 8.83 -30.52 9.54
N ALA A 191 7.79 -31.27 9.95
CA ALA A 191 6.53 -31.29 9.22
C ALA A 191 5.87 -29.90 9.13
N LYS A 192 5.81 -29.17 10.25
CA LYS A 192 5.20 -27.85 10.33
C LYS A 192 5.97 -26.77 9.55
N ASN A 193 7.30 -26.82 9.56
CA ASN A 193 8.14 -25.74 9.05
C ASN A 193 8.71 -25.99 7.66
N SER A 194 8.63 -27.22 7.14
CA SER A 194 9.27 -27.61 5.86
C SER A 194 8.92 -26.67 4.70
N THR A 195 7.65 -26.28 4.57
CA THR A 195 7.18 -25.39 3.51
C THR A 195 7.75 -23.98 3.65
N TYR A 196 7.73 -23.40 4.84
CA TYR A 196 8.32 -22.09 5.11
C TYR A 196 9.83 -22.09 4.87
N ILE A 197 10.55 -23.10 5.37
CA ILE A 197 12.00 -23.20 5.19
C ILE A 197 12.35 -23.29 3.69
N GLN A 198 11.63 -24.13 2.94
CA GLN A 198 11.90 -24.29 1.51
C GLN A 198 11.58 -23.01 0.72
N ASP A 199 10.44 -22.36 0.99
CA ASP A 199 10.04 -21.12 0.33
C ASP A 199 11.02 -19.98 0.66
N GLY A 200 11.40 -19.84 1.94
CA GLY A 200 12.35 -18.84 2.38
C GLY A 200 13.74 -19.00 1.76
N ILE A 201 14.29 -20.23 1.71
CA ILE A 201 15.56 -20.51 1.01
C ILE A 201 15.43 -20.20 -0.48
N THR A 202 14.31 -20.57 -1.10
CA THR A 202 14.07 -20.31 -2.53
C THR A 202 14.02 -18.82 -2.83
N ALA A 203 13.41 -18.02 -1.93
CA ALA A 203 13.38 -16.58 -2.04
C ALA A 203 14.78 -15.97 -1.84
N LEU A 204 15.54 -16.41 -0.82
CA LEU A 204 16.92 -15.91 -0.58
C LEU A 204 17.86 -16.18 -1.75
N ASN A 205 17.70 -17.29 -2.47
CA ASN A 205 18.51 -17.56 -3.67
C ASN A 205 18.22 -16.61 -4.84
N LYS A 206 17.16 -15.80 -4.77
CA LYS A 206 16.76 -14.80 -5.77
C LYS A 206 16.95 -13.36 -5.31
N ALA A 207 17.17 -13.15 -4.01
CA ALA A 207 17.53 -11.85 -3.43
C ALA A 207 19.02 -11.57 -3.65
#